data_AF-A0A3T1CKV5-F1
#
_entry.id   AF-A0A3T1CKV5-F1
#
_cell.length_a   1.000
_cell.length_b   1.000
_cell.length_c   1.000
_cell.angle_alpha   90.00
_cell.angle_beta   90.00
_cell.angle_gamma   90.00
#
_symmetry.space_group_name_H-M   'P 1'
#
loop_
_entity.id
_entity.type
_entity.pdbx_description
1 polymer ?
#
loop_
_entity_poly.entity_id
_entity_poly.type
_entity_poly.pdbx_seq_one_letter_code
_entity_poly.pdbx_strand_id
1 'polypeptide(L)'
;MQTIGARDSGHRSARSVDFTKIYLDPPPGYENPVDYVGQMSRDGMTVAGMWGLADMNGTFEMHREEGVAEREEAETAETVPASGMPF
;
A
#
# COMPACT_ATOMS: atom_id res chain seq x y z
N MET A 1 -12.18 -12.16 16.94
CA MET A 1 -12.05 -11.34 15.72
C MET A 1 -10.89 -11.95 14.94
N GLN A 2 -11.15 -12.53 13.76
CA GLN A 2 -10.10 -13.13 12.94
C GLN A 2 -9.46 -12.01 12.12
N THR A 3 -8.13 -11.97 12.05
CA THR A 3 -7.41 -11.05 11.17
C THR A 3 -7.16 -11.76 9.85
N ILE A 4 -7.47 -11.10 8.73
CA ILE A 4 -7.24 -11.62 7.39
C ILE A 4 -6.00 -10.94 6.84
N GLY A 5 -5.08 -11.72 6.29
CA GLY A 5 -3.90 -11.18 5.62
C GLY A 5 -4.28 -10.46 4.34
N ALA A 6 -3.52 -9.44 3.96
CA ALA A 6 -3.65 -8.81 2.66
C ALA A 6 -2.26 -8.48 2.10
N ARG A 7 -2.19 -8.39 0.78
CA ARG A 7 -1.01 -7.94 0.06
C ARG A 7 -1.40 -6.80 -0.87
N ASP A 8 -0.64 -5.72 -0.79
CA ASP A 8 -0.72 -4.60 -1.72
C ASP A 8 0.41 -4.71 -2.74
N SER A 9 0.10 -4.47 -4.02
CA SER A 9 1.07 -4.45 -5.11
C SER A 9 0.76 -3.31 -6.04
N GLY A 10 1.73 -2.45 -6.33
CA GLY A 10 1.50 -1.27 -7.15
C GLY A 10 2.73 -0.37 -7.25
N HIS A 11 2.49 0.86 -7.68
CA HIS A 11 3.53 1.85 -7.84
C HIS A 11 3.06 3.24 -7.40
N ARG A 12 4.03 4.06 -6.97
CA ARG A 12 3.86 5.49 -6.72
C ARG A 12 4.74 6.26 -7.69
N SER A 13 4.17 7.25 -8.37
CA SER A 13 4.90 8.19 -9.22
C SER A 13 4.62 9.62 -8.78
N ALA A 14 5.65 10.29 -8.25
CA ALA A 14 5.53 11.58 -7.57
C ALA A 14 4.41 11.54 -6.50
N ARG A 15 3.28 12.23 -6.75
CA ARG A 15 2.11 12.25 -5.88
C ARG A 15 0.98 11.32 -6.33
N SER A 16 1.15 10.59 -7.43
CA SER A 16 0.15 9.62 -7.91
C SER A 16 0.42 8.25 -7.29
N VAL A 17 -0.65 7.57 -6.87
CA VAL A 17 -0.59 6.16 -6.44
C VAL A 17 -1.54 5.32 -7.28
N ASP A 18 -1.10 4.11 -7.57
CA ASP A 18 -1.88 3.08 -8.26
C ASP A 18 -1.46 1.72 -7.70
N PHE A 19 -2.37 1.04 -7.02
CA PHE A 19 -2.11 -0.27 -6.42
C PHE A 19 -3.36 -1.13 -6.32
N THR A 20 -3.14 -2.43 -6.29
CA THR A 20 -4.18 -3.44 -6.10
C THR A 20 -3.98 -4.12 -4.74
N LYS A 21 -5.06 -4.26 -3.99
CA LYS A 21 -5.12 -5.01 -2.73
C LYS A 21 -5.75 -6.37 -2.95
N ILE A 22 -5.08 -7.42 -2.49
CA ILE A 22 -5.54 -8.81 -2.56
C ILE A 22 -5.57 -9.39 -1.15
N TYR A 23 -6.70 -9.96 -0.73
CA TYR A 23 -6.81 -10.68 0.54
C TYR A 23 -6.24 -12.09 0.41
N LEU A 24 -5.48 -12.53 1.41
CA LEU A 24 -4.87 -13.86 1.48
C LEU A 24 -5.83 -14.82 2.19
N ASP A 25 -6.08 -15.98 1.57
CA ASP A 25 -7.07 -16.97 2.01
C ASP A 25 -8.43 -16.32 2.36
N PRO A 26 -9.05 -15.58 1.43
CA PRO A 26 -10.22 -14.77 1.73
C PRO A 26 -11.43 -15.64 2.06
N PRO A 27 -12.26 -15.22 3.04
CA PRO A 27 -13.59 -15.81 3.21
C PRO A 27 -14.46 -15.50 1.97
N PRO A 28 -15.54 -16.26 1.76
CA PRO A 28 -16.46 -16.00 0.66
C PRO A 28 -16.95 -14.54 0.64
N GLY A 29 -16.84 -13.89 -0.51
CA GLY A 29 -17.16 -12.47 -0.73
C GLY A 29 -15.97 -11.51 -0.72
N TYR A 30 -14.75 -11.97 -0.41
CA TYR A 30 -13.52 -11.16 -0.38
C TYR A 30 -12.47 -11.60 -1.41
N GLU A 31 -12.87 -12.43 -2.38
CA GLU A 31 -11.98 -13.04 -3.38
C GLU A 31 -11.52 -12.06 -4.44
N ASN A 32 -12.32 -11.02 -4.70
CA ASN A 32 -12.04 -10.06 -5.75
C ASN A 32 -11.01 -9.02 -5.29
N PRO A 33 -9.95 -8.78 -6.09
CA PRO A 33 -9.01 -7.70 -5.83
C PRO A 33 -9.70 -6.33 -5.81
N VAL A 34 -9.19 -5.42 -4.99
CA VAL A 34 -9.63 -4.02 -4.95
C VAL A 34 -8.55 -3.16 -5.57
N ASP A 35 -8.89 -2.42 -6.63
CA ASP A 35 -7.98 -1.50 -7.30
C ASP A 35 -8.12 -0.10 -6.70
N TYR A 36 -7.00 0.58 -6.47
CA TYR A 36 -6.93 1.92 -5.91
C TYR A 36 -6.12 2.84 -6.81
N VAL A 37 -6.70 3.98 -7.17
CA VAL A 37 -6.01 5.07 -7.86
C VAL A 37 -6.23 6.36 -7.10
N GLY A 38 -5.15 7.08 -6.79
CA GLY A 38 -5.25 8.27 -5.94
C GLY A 38 -4.16 9.30 -6.16
N GLN A 39 -4.35 10.43 -5.51
CA GLN A 39 -3.42 11.55 -5.45
C GLN A 39 -3.09 11.90 -4.00
N MET A 40 -1.81 12.06 -3.75
CA MET A 40 -1.25 12.51 -2.49
C MET A 40 -1.28 14.03 -2.41
N SER A 41 -1.64 14.55 -1.24
CA SER A 41 -1.56 15.96 -0.89
C SER A 41 -0.12 16.48 -0.97
N ARG A 42 0.04 17.80 -1.00
CA ARG A 42 1.36 18.43 -1.12
C ARG A 42 2.27 18.18 0.09
N ASP A 43 1.68 18.07 1.28
CA ASP A 43 2.36 17.76 2.53
C ASP A 43 2.63 16.25 2.72
N GLY A 44 2.13 15.40 1.83
CA GLY A 44 2.31 13.95 1.93
C GLY A 44 1.47 13.27 3.01
N MET A 45 0.57 14.01 3.66
CA MET A 45 -0.18 13.50 4.81
C MET A 45 -1.50 12.83 4.43
N THR A 46 -2.02 13.11 3.24
CA THR A 46 -3.31 12.58 2.78
C THR A 46 -3.17 11.99 1.39
N VAL A 47 -3.83 10.85 1.14
CA VAL A 47 -4.07 10.31 -0.20
C VAL A 47 -5.56 10.22 -0.41
N ALA A 48 -6.07 10.87 -1.46
CA ALA A 48 -7.48 10.81 -1.82
C ALA A 48 -7.64 10.27 -3.25
N GLY A 49 -8.69 9.50 -3.49
CA GLY A 49 -8.84 8.83 -4.78
C GLY A 49 -10.10 7.99 -4.92
N MET A 50 -10.04 7.07 -5.86
CA MET A 50 -11.10 6.12 -6.17
C MET A 50 -10.62 4.70 -5.91
N TRP A 51 -11.51 3.87 -5.41
CA TRP A 51 -11.34 2.42 -5.41
C TRP A 51 -12.36 1.77 -6.34
N GLY A 52 -12.02 0.59 -6.87
CA GLY A 52 -12.89 -0.26 -7.68
C GLY A 52 -12.85 -1.71 -7.23
N LEU A 53 -14.01 -2.37 -7.25
CA LEU A 53 -14.21 -3.78 -6.92
C LEU A 53 -15.34 -4.34 -7.80
N ALA A 54 -15.00 -5.09 -8.84
CA ALA A 54 -15.96 -5.60 -9.82
C ALA A 54 -16.89 -4.48 -10.33
N ASP A 55 -18.20 -4.56 -10.07
CA ASP A 55 -19.19 -3.57 -10.50
C ASP A 55 -19.36 -2.39 -9.50
N MET A 56 -18.61 -2.39 -8.40
CA MET A 56 -18.65 -1.38 -7.34
C MET A 56 -17.43 -0.47 -7.42
N ASN A 57 -17.63 0.80 -7.09
CA ASN A 57 -16.56 1.77 -6.92
C ASN A 57 -16.96 2.83 -5.89
N GLY A 58 -15.98 3.58 -5.41
CA GLY A 58 -16.22 4.68 -4.49
C GLY A 58 -14.99 5.52 -4.28
N THR A 59 -15.15 6.61 -3.55
CA THR A 59 -14.05 7.48 -3.14
C THR A 59 -13.40 6.96 -1.86
N PHE A 60 -12.13 7.28 -1.65
CA PHE A 60 -11.46 7.09 -0.36
C PHE A 60 -10.58 8.28 0.00
N GLU A 61 -10.28 8.39 1.29
CA GLU A 61 -9.25 9.26 1.84
C GLU A 61 -8.45 8.46 2.88
N MET A 62 -7.13 8.50 2.79
CA MET A 62 -6.19 7.88 3.71
C MET A 62 -5.34 8.98 4.34
N HIS A 63 -5.20 8.95 5.67
CA HIS A 63 -4.33 9.86 6.41
C HIS A 63 -3.15 9.11 6.98
N ARG A 64 -1.95 9.69 6.86
CA ARG A 64 -0.75 9.19 7.53
C ARG A 64 -0.83 9.56 9.01
N GLU A 65 -0.69 8.58 9.90
CA GLU A 65 -0.57 8.87 11.33
C GLU A 65 0.85 9.39 11.63
N GLU A 66 0.93 10.57 12.24
CA GLU A 66 2.16 11.24 12.65
C GLU A 66 2.85 10.44 13.78
N GLY A 67 3.70 9.49 13.39
CA GLY A 67 4.46 8.63 14.32
C GLY A 67 4.97 7.33 13.71
N VAL A 68 4.35 6.85 12.62
CA VAL A 68 4.81 5.67 11.87
C VAL A 68 5.84 6.03 10.80
N ALA A 69 5.74 7.25 10.26
CA ALA A 69 6.60 7.76 9.19
C ALA A 69 8.10 7.74 9.51
N GLU A 70 8.46 8.08 10.75
CA GLU A 70 9.85 8.15 11.21
C GLU A 70 10.47 6.76 11.43
N ARG A 71 9.65 5.69 11.51
CA ARG A 71 10.12 4.32 11.69
C ARG A 71 10.33 3.57 10.36
N GLU A 72 9.48 3.80 9.36
CA GLU A 72 9.58 3.07 8.07
C GLU A 72 10.70 3.58 7.15
N GLU A 73 11.06 4.87 7.21
CA GLU A 73 12.20 5.40 6.44
C GLU A 73 13.55 4.84 6.94
N ALA A 74 13.62 4.39 8.20
CA ALA A 74 14.79 3.71 8.76
C ALA A 74 14.87 2.22 8.35
N GLU A 75 13.72 1.56 8.12
CA GLU A 75 13.67 0.11 7.82
C GLU A 75 13.91 -0.20 6.33
N THR A 76 13.67 0.75 5.42
CA THR A 76 13.99 0.60 3.98
C THR A 76 15.46 0.95 3.65
N ALA A 77 16.27 1.24 4.67
CA ALA A 77 17.70 1.50 4.54
C ALA A 77 18.58 0.36 5.11
N GLU A 78 18.03 -0.83 5.34
CA GLU A 78 18.87 -2.00 5.62
C GLU A 78 19.42 -2.55 4.29
N THR A 79 20.46 -1.90 3.77
CA THR A 79 21.38 -2.50 2.82
C THR A 79 21.97 -3.75 3.47
N VAL A 80 21.52 -4.93 3.05
CA VAL A 80 22.22 -6.20 3.29
C VAL A 80 23.65 -6.08 2.73
N PRO A 81 24.70 -6.16 3.56
CA PRO A 81 26.06 -6.21 3.05
C PRO A 81 26.27 -7.56 2.38
N ALA A 82 26.44 -7.57 1.06
CA ALA A 82 26.98 -8.71 0.33
C ALA A 82 28.47 -8.86 0.67
N SER A 83 28.75 -9.43 1.84
CA SER A 83 30.06 -9.97 2.15
C SER A 83 30.22 -11.29 1.41
N GLY A 84 31.20 -11.38 0.51
CA GLY A 84 31.71 -12.66 0.02
C GLY A 84 31.90 -12.76 -1.49
N MET A 85 33.06 -12.30 -1.99
CA MET A 85 33.72 -12.93 -3.14
C MET A 85 35.22 -13.00 -2.83
N PRO A 86 35.81 -14.19 -2.58
CA PRO A 86 37.27 -14.31 -2.51
C PRO A 86 37.89 -14.15 -3.91
N PHE A 87 39.12 -13.62 -3.92
CA PHE A 87 39.97 -13.41 -5.11
C PHE A 87 40.32 -14.71 -5.83
#